data_AF-A0A853V2I5-F1
#
_entry.id   AF-A0A853V2I5-F1
#
_cell.length_a   1.000
_cell.length_b   1.000
_cell.length_c   1.000
_cell.angle_alpha   90.00
_cell.angle_beta   90.00
_cell.angle_gamma   90.00
#
_symmetry.space_group_name_H-M   'P 1'
#
loop_
_entity.id
_entity.type
_entity.pdbx_description
1 polymer ?
#
loop_
_entity_poly.entity_id
_entity_poly.type
_entity_poly.pdbx_seq_one_letter_code
_entity_poly.pdbx_strand_id
1 'polypeptide(L)'
;MVIFVFITIFILYWFVAFISILKTEAFSLLGLFMDIIVLVLLLVYYFIGDHLYNNDLKNFIMFMHFGSFTYMYFAIKFFWIKPKVLIYLVNKDANPEDESLEEQEIDIQTSRVRALYYFIISIVLFIITKIRLTPDIKEDSLSMNPMFIFIGMIITIIWFIIDCYRKKKYRIFLFKTIVPLVVTLWIIIVTLILQ
;
A
#
# COMPACT_ATOMS: atom_id res chain seq x y z
N MET A 1 22.47 7.81 -2.65
CA MET A 1 21.98 6.57 -1.99
C MET A 1 20.46 6.60 -1.76
N VAL A 2 19.89 7.71 -1.31
CA VAL A 2 18.45 7.81 -1.03
C VAL A 2 17.55 7.69 -2.27
N ILE A 3 17.95 8.26 -3.42
CA ILE A 3 17.23 8.10 -4.71
C ILE A 3 17.14 6.62 -5.11
N PHE A 4 18.20 5.84 -4.84
CA PHE A 4 18.20 4.41 -5.10
C PHE A 4 17.13 3.69 -4.27
N VAL A 5 17.01 4.02 -2.98
CA VAL A 5 15.97 3.49 -2.09
C VAL A 5 14.56 3.82 -2.59
N PHE A 6 14.33 5.02 -3.10
CA PHE A 6 13.05 5.40 -3.70
C PHE A 6 12.73 4.58 -4.95
N ILE A 7 13.69 4.45 -5.86
CA ILE A 7 13.54 3.66 -7.08
C ILE A 7 13.25 2.20 -6.73
N THR A 8 13.96 1.62 -5.77
CA THR A 8 13.74 0.22 -5.37
C THR A 8 12.41 0.03 -4.65
N ILE A 9 11.95 1.02 -3.86
CA ILE A 9 10.60 1.03 -3.28
C ILE A 9 9.53 1.04 -4.37
N PHE A 10 9.75 1.76 -5.47
CA PHE A 10 8.84 1.76 -6.61
C PHE A 10 8.89 0.45 -7.41
N ILE A 11 10.09 -0.11 -7.64
CA ILE A 11 10.25 -1.41 -8.30
C ILE A 11 9.55 -2.51 -7.50
N LEU A 12 9.63 -2.46 -6.17
CA LEU A 12 8.98 -3.44 -5.30
C LEU A 12 7.47 -3.52 -5.49
N TYR A 13 6.81 -2.41 -5.86
CA TYR A 13 5.39 -2.42 -6.22
C TYR A 13 5.12 -3.32 -7.43
N TRP A 14 5.87 -3.12 -8.52
CA TRP A 14 5.75 -3.94 -9.73
C TRP A 14 6.16 -5.38 -9.49
N PHE A 15 7.17 -5.59 -8.65
CA PHE A 15 7.62 -6.92 -8.28
C PHE A 15 6.51 -7.71 -7.56
N VAL A 16 5.81 -7.11 -6.60
CA VAL A 16 4.64 -7.74 -5.95
C VAL A 16 3.54 -8.05 -6.97
N ALA A 17 3.29 -7.15 -7.93
CA ALA A 17 2.30 -7.39 -8.97
C ALA A 17 2.63 -8.65 -9.79
N PHE A 18 3.91 -8.84 -10.15
CA PHE A 18 4.41 -10.01 -10.87
C PHE A 18 4.37 -11.29 -10.03
N ILE A 19 4.85 -11.26 -8.77
CA ILE A 19 4.77 -12.42 -7.85
C ILE A 19 3.33 -12.90 -7.70
N SER A 20 2.40 -11.95 -7.61
CA SER A 20 1.00 -12.28 -7.40
C SER A 20 0.41 -13.06 -8.58
N ILE A 21 0.80 -12.74 -9.82
CA ILE A 21 0.41 -13.49 -11.02
C ILE A 21 0.95 -14.92 -10.93
N LEU A 22 2.26 -15.07 -10.66
CA LEU A 22 2.91 -16.38 -10.56
C LEU A 22 2.28 -17.29 -9.50
N LYS A 23 1.91 -16.71 -8.35
CA LYS A 23 1.27 -17.45 -7.26
C LYS A 23 -0.17 -17.83 -7.58
N THR A 24 -0.91 -16.99 -8.28
CA THR A 24 -2.27 -17.29 -8.73
C THR A 24 -2.28 -18.36 -9.83
N GLU A 25 -1.30 -18.36 -10.73
CA GLU A 25 -1.13 -19.35 -11.80
C GLU A 25 -0.46 -20.67 -11.34
N ALA A 26 -0.29 -20.88 -10.03
CA ALA A 26 0.27 -22.08 -9.42
C ALA A 26 1.75 -22.40 -9.75
N PHE A 27 2.56 -21.42 -10.17
CA PHE A 27 4.01 -21.54 -10.27
C PHE A 27 4.69 -21.46 -8.88
N SER A 28 4.44 -22.47 -8.04
CA SER A 28 4.75 -22.46 -6.61
C SER A 28 6.24 -22.27 -6.27
N LEU A 29 7.14 -22.95 -6.99
CA LEU A 29 8.60 -22.87 -6.80
C LEU A 29 9.14 -21.49 -7.14
N LEU A 30 8.71 -20.92 -8.27
CA LEU A 30 9.16 -19.60 -8.71
C LEU A 30 8.57 -18.52 -7.79
N GLY A 31 7.30 -18.65 -7.38
CA GLY A 31 6.70 -17.79 -6.37
C GLY A 31 7.47 -17.77 -5.05
N LEU A 32 7.95 -18.92 -4.57
CA LEU A 32 8.77 -19.01 -3.35
C LEU A 32 10.13 -18.32 -3.51
N PHE A 33 10.81 -18.53 -4.65
CA PHE A 33 12.07 -17.84 -4.93
C PHE A 33 11.91 -16.31 -4.88
N MET A 34 10.79 -15.81 -5.40
CA MET A 34 10.51 -14.37 -5.36
C MET A 34 10.18 -13.86 -3.95
N ASP A 35 9.60 -14.68 -3.08
CA ASP A 35 9.43 -14.33 -1.65
C ASP A 35 10.78 -14.08 -0.98
N ILE A 36 11.75 -14.94 -1.27
CA ILE A 36 13.12 -14.80 -0.75
C ILE A 36 13.72 -13.48 -1.25
N ILE A 37 13.52 -13.12 -2.53
CA ILE A 37 13.99 -11.84 -3.08
C ILE A 37 13.36 -10.65 -2.36
N VAL A 38 12.03 -10.66 -2.13
CA VAL A 38 11.35 -9.59 -1.37
C VAL A 38 11.96 -9.48 0.02
N LEU A 39 12.14 -10.61 0.71
CA LEU A 39 12.70 -10.62 2.06
C LEU A 39 14.13 -10.06 2.07
N VAL A 40 14.99 -10.52 1.16
CA VAL A 40 16.37 -10.03 1.02
C VAL A 40 16.38 -8.53 0.76
N LEU A 41 15.51 -8.03 -0.13
CA LEU A 41 15.42 -6.61 -0.47
C LEU A 41 14.99 -5.75 0.73
N LEU A 42 14.02 -6.22 1.52
CA LEU A 42 13.63 -5.57 2.78
C LEU A 42 14.77 -5.58 3.82
N LEU A 43 15.55 -6.65 3.85
CA LEU A 43 16.71 -6.80 4.74
C LEU A 43 17.87 -5.86 4.31
N VAL A 44 18.08 -5.69 3.01
CA VAL A 44 19.01 -4.69 2.45
C VAL A 44 18.64 -3.29 2.91
N TYR A 45 17.35 -2.93 2.89
CA TYR A 45 16.91 -1.62 3.41
C TYR A 45 17.29 -1.42 4.88
N TYR A 46 17.10 -2.45 5.70
CA TYR A 46 17.49 -2.39 7.11
C TYR A 46 19.00 -2.11 7.31
N PHE A 47 19.86 -2.73 6.50
CA PHE A 47 21.31 -2.53 6.57
C PHE A 47 21.77 -1.20 5.96
N ILE A 48 21.16 -0.73 4.87
CA ILE A 48 21.49 0.58 4.29
C ILE A 48 21.21 1.69 5.31
N GLY A 49 20.10 1.60 6.04
CA GLY A 49 19.77 2.56 7.10
C GLY A 49 20.82 2.65 8.22
N ASP A 50 21.59 1.59 8.45
CA ASP A 50 22.66 1.55 9.47
C ASP A 50 23.88 2.39 9.09
N HIS A 51 24.15 2.49 7.78
CA HIS A 51 25.35 3.14 7.25
C HIS A 51 25.12 4.61 6.89
N LEU A 52 23.98 5.17 7.28
CA LEU A 52 23.54 6.51 6.92
C LEU A 52 23.74 7.52 8.06
N TYR A 53 24.22 8.72 7.73
CA TYR A 53 24.44 9.82 8.68
C TYR A 53 23.67 11.09 8.31
N ASN A 54 23.27 11.88 9.32
CA ASN A 54 22.64 13.19 9.21
C ASN A 54 21.51 13.25 8.15
N ASN A 55 21.66 14.12 7.14
CA ASN A 55 20.61 14.43 6.17
C ASN A 55 20.17 13.22 5.34
N ASP A 56 21.07 12.29 5.04
CA ASP A 56 20.70 11.11 4.26
C ASP A 56 19.90 10.10 5.11
N LEU A 57 20.17 10.00 6.41
CA LEU A 57 19.38 9.21 7.35
C LEU A 57 17.97 9.79 7.50
N LYS A 58 17.86 11.12 7.65
CA LYS A 58 16.57 11.82 7.71
C LYS A 58 15.72 11.53 6.47
N ASN A 59 16.30 11.69 5.27
CA ASN A 59 15.57 11.43 4.03
C ASN A 59 15.17 9.95 3.92
N PHE A 60 16.09 9.03 4.25
CA PHE A 60 15.81 7.59 4.27
C PHE A 60 14.62 7.23 5.18
N ILE A 61 14.59 7.75 6.40
CA ILE A 61 13.51 7.52 7.36
C ILE A 61 12.19 8.09 6.84
N MET A 62 12.20 9.29 6.25
CA MET A 62 11.01 9.85 5.60
C MET A 62 10.49 8.93 4.49
N PHE A 63 11.36 8.36 3.66
CA PHE A 63 10.95 7.42 2.60
C PHE A 63 10.39 6.12 3.14
N MET A 64 10.97 5.54 4.19
CA MET A 64 10.43 4.34 4.85
C MET A 64 9.07 4.62 5.48
N HIS A 65 8.93 5.76 6.15
CA HIS A 65 7.71 6.20 6.80
C HIS A 65 6.58 6.45 5.79
N PHE A 66 6.81 7.24 4.75
CA PHE A 66 5.82 7.46 3.70
C PHE A 66 5.55 6.21 2.87
N GLY A 67 6.59 5.42 2.60
CA GLY A 67 6.46 4.11 1.97
C GLY A 67 5.49 3.23 2.75
N SER A 68 5.58 3.19 4.09
CA SER A 68 4.62 2.47 4.93
C SER A 68 3.17 2.91 4.66
N PHE A 69 2.89 4.22 4.59
CA PHE A 69 1.55 4.73 4.33
C PHE A 69 1.07 4.39 2.92
N THR A 70 1.92 4.54 1.91
CA THR A 70 1.61 4.21 0.52
C THR A 70 1.32 2.72 0.35
N TYR A 71 2.13 1.85 0.96
CA TYR A 71 1.90 0.41 0.90
C TYR A 71 0.67 -0.01 1.70
N MET A 72 0.34 0.65 2.82
CA MET A 72 -0.94 0.42 3.51
C MET A 72 -2.13 0.79 2.62
N TYR A 73 -2.04 1.91 1.90
CA TYR A 73 -3.07 2.29 0.93
C TYR A 73 -3.27 1.22 -0.14
N PHE A 74 -2.19 0.71 -0.73
CA PHE A 74 -2.30 -0.37 -1.72
C PHE A 74 -2.83 -1.66 -1.09
N ALA A 75 -2.38 -2.04 0.10
CA ALA A 75 -2.86 -3.21 0.82
C ALA A 75 -4.39 -3.19 0.96
N ILE A 76 -4.95 -2.09 1.46
CA ILE A 76 -6.40 -1.97 1.66
C ILE A 76 -7.16 -1.81 0.35
N LYS A 77 -6.59 -1.11 -0.65
CA LYS A 77 -7.18 -0.99 -1.99
C LYS A 77 -7.32 -2.36 -2.67
N PHE A 78 -6.32 -3.22 -2.55
CA PHE A 78 -6.34 -4.58 -3.10
C PHE A 78 -7.09 -5.57 -2.19
N PHE A 79 -7.23 -5.30 -0.91
CA PHE A 79 -8.09 -6.07 -0.02
C PHE A 79 -9.58 -5.80 -0.31
N TRP A 80 -9.94 -4.52 -0.47
CA TRP A 80 -11.32 -4.09 -0.69
C TRP A 80 -11.72 -4.09 -2.18
N ILE A 81 -11.72 -5.28 -2.78
CA ILE A 81 -11.99 -5.48 -4.22
C ILE A 81 -13.42 -5.23 -4.65
N LYS A 82 -14.37 -5.10 -3.71
CA LYS A 82 -15.81 -4.99 -4.00
C LYS A 82 -16.15 -3.99 -5.12
N PRO A 83 -15.54 -2.78 -5.18
CA PRO A 83 -15.78 -1.87 -6.30
C PRO A 83 -15.28 -2.40 -7.65
N LYS A 84 -14.14 -3.09 -7.70
CA LYS A 84 -13.58 -3.67 -8.92
C LYS A 84 -14.45 -4.82 -9.43
N VAL A 85 -14.87 -5.70 -8.53
CA VAL A 85 -15.76 -6.83 -8.85
C VAL A 85 -17.07 -6.34 -9.46
N LEU A 86 -17.67 -5.29 -8.91
CA LEU A 86 -18.89 -4.72 -9.50
C LEU A 86 -18.66 -4.21 -10.92
N ILE A 87 -17.55 -3.50 -11.16
CA ILE A 87 -17.22 -2.98 -12.49
C ILE A 87 -17.02 -4.14 -13.48
N TYR A 88 -16.28 -5.17 -13.09
CA TYR A 88 -16.08 -6.37 -13.91
C TYR A 88 -17.41 -7.03 -14.29
N LEU A 89 -18.32 -7.23 -13.32
CA LEU A 89 -19.63 -7.83 -13.60
C LEU A 89 -20.45 -6.99 -14.58
N VAL A 90 -20.50 -5.66 -14.39
CA VAL A 90 -21.23 -4.76 -15.29
C VAL A 90 -20.64 -4.78 -16.70
N ASN A 91 -19.31 -4.77 -16.82
CA ASN A 91 -18.64 -4.81 -18.12
C ASN A 91 -18.85 -6.16 -18.81
N LYS A 92 -18.76 -7.25 -18.06
CA LYS A 92 -18.98 -8.61 -18.56
C LYS A 92 -20.41 -8.81 -19.07
N ASP A 93 -21.40 -8.24 -18.38
CA ASP A 93 -22.79 -8.30 -18.80
C ASP A 93 -23.07 -7.41 -20.03
N ALA A 94 -22.38 -6.27 -20.14
CA ALA A 94 -22.60 -5.30 -21.22
C ALA A 94 -21.85 -5.65 -22.52
N ASN A 95 -20.62 -6.14 -22.43
CA ASN A 95 -19.78 -6.50 -23.58
C ASN A 95 -18.87 -7.70 -23.25
N PRO A 96 -19.36 -8.94 -23.39
CA PRO A 96 -18.62 -10.15 -23.01
C PRO A 96 -17.32 -10.39 -23.79
N GLU A 97 -17.18 -9.79 -24.97
CA GLU A 97 -16.00 -9.96 -25.86
C GLU A 97 -14.95 -8.86 -25.64
N ASP A 98 -15.13 -7.99 -24.64
CA ASP A 98 -14.17 -6.93 -24.32
C ASP A 98 -12.85 -7.53 -23.81
N GLU A 99 -11.76 -7.32 -24.54
CA GLU A 99 -10.41 -7.79 -24.20
C GLU A 99 -9.95 -7.32 -22.81
N SER A 100 -10.47 -6.19 -22.31
CA SER A 100 -10.13 -5.69 -20.97
C SER A 100 -10.72 -6.53 -19.84
N LEU A 101 -11.64 -7.46 -20.12
CA LEU A 101 -12.21 -8.36 -19.11
C LEU A 101 -11.16 -9.34 -18.58
N GLU A 102 -10.25 -9.82 -19.44
CA GLU A 102 -9.19 -10.74 -19.04
C GLU A 102 -8.22 -10.06 -18.06
N GLU A 103 -7.83 -8.81 -18.35
CA GLU A 103 -7.00 -8.01 -17.45
C GLU A 103 -7.70 -7.76 -16.09
N GLN A 104 -8.99 -7.39 -16.12
CA GLN A 104 -9.78 -7.18 -14.91
C GLN A 104 -9.90 -8.45 -14.07
N GLU A 105 -10.05 -9.60 -14.72
CA GLU A 105 -10.14 -10.90 -14.06
C GLU A 105 -8.82 -11.25 -13.38
N ILE A 106 -7.68 -11.11 -14.06
CA ILE A 106 -6.35 -11.32 -13.47
C ILE A 106 -6.13 -10.38 -12.28
N ASP A 107 -6.50 -9.10 -12.40
CA ASP A 107 -6.35 -8.13 -11.32
C ASP A 107 -7.20 -8.51 -10.10
N ILE A 108 -8.44 -9.00 -10.31
CA ILE A 108 -9.31 -9.49 -9.24
C ILE A 108 -8.72 -10.75 -8.58
N GLN A 109 -8.27 -11.73 -9.38
CA GLN A 109 -7.72 -12.99 -8.87
C GLN A 109 -6.42 -12.78 -8.07
N THR A 110 -5.57 -11.85 -8.50
CA THR A 110 -4.30 -11.53 -7.82
C THR A 110 -4.44 -10.60 -6.62
N SER A 111 -5.61 -9.95 -6.46
CA SER A 111 -5.80 -8.90 -5.46
C SER A 111 -5.55 -9.35 -4.02
N ARG A 112 -5.95 -10.55 -3.63
CA ARG A 112 -5.72 -11.06 -2.26
C ARG A 112 -4.23 -11.24 -1.95
N VAL A 113 -3.48 -11.74 -2.93
CA VAL A 113 -2.03 -11.93 -2.80
C VAL A 113 -1.36 -10.56 -2.69
N ARG A 114 -1.66 -9.64 -3.62
CA ARG A 114 -1.15 -8.25 -3.61
C ARG A 114 -1.41 -7.55 -2.28
N ALA A 115 -2.63 -7.66 -1.76
CA ALA A 115 -3.02 -7.06 -0.49
C ALA A 115 -2.12 -7.51 0.67
N LEU A 116 -1.82 -8.82 0.74
CA LEU A 116 -0.99 -9.39 1.79
C LEU A 116 0.47 -8.89 1.71
N TYR A 117 1.08 -8.91 0.53
CA TYR A 117 2.45 -8.41 0.36
C TYR A 117 2.57 -6.94 0.72
N TYR A 118 1.68 -6.11 0.18
CA TYR A 118 1.71 -4.68 0.47
C TYR A 118 1.49 -4.40 1.96
N PHE A 119 0.67 -5.19 2.64
CA PHE A 119 0.49 -5.08 4.09
C PHE A 119 1.79 -5.42 4.85
N ILE A 120 2.43 -6.54 4.51
CA ILE A 120 3.70 -6.95 5.13
C ILE A 120 4.79 -5.90 4.89
N ILE A 121 4.93 -5.43 3.65
CA ILE A 121 5.89 -4.38 3.30
C ILE A 121 5.61 -3.11 4.11
N SER A 122 4.34 -2.68 4.19
CA SER A 122 3.96 -1.52 5.00
C SER A 122 4.42 -1.63 6.46
N ILE A 123 4.22 -2.79 7.08
CA ILE A 123 4.66 -3.07 8.46
C ILE A 123 6.19 -3.05 8.56
N VAL A 124 6.89 -3.73 7.65
CA VAL A 124 8.36 -3.82 7.69
C VAL A 124 9.00 -2.45 7.53
N LEU A 125 8.51 -1.62 6.59
CA LEU A 125 8.99 -0.24 6.43
C LEU A 125 8.77 0.57 7.70
N PHE A 126 7.62 0.42 8.36
CA PHE A 126 7.35 1.06 9.66
C PHE A 126 8.31 0.58 10.76
N ILE A 127 8.59 -0.73 10.83
CA ILE A 127 9.56 -1.28 11.80
C ILE A 127 10.95 -0.68 11.56
N ILE A 128 11.40 -0.59 10.30
CA ILE A 128 12.68 0.03 9.94
C ILE A 128 12.69 1.50 10.38
N THR A 129 11.64 2.26 10.08
CA THR A 129 11.47 3.65 10.56
C THR A 129 11.63 3.72 12.07
N LYS A 130 10.91 2.89 12.83
CA LYS A 130 10.95 2.89 14.29
C LYS A 130 12.33 2.60 14.86
N ILE A 131 13.04 1.61 14.31
CA ILE A 131 14.37 1.22 14.80
C ILE A 131 15.42 2.31 14.51
N ARG A 132 15.28 3.01 13.38
CA ARG A 132 16.27 4.00 12.92
C ARG A 132 15.98 5.43 13.34
N LEU A 133 14.79 5.70 13.86
CA LEU A 133 14.40 7.03 14.32
C LEU A 133 15.26 7.46 15.51
N THR A 134 16.07 8.50 15.34
CA THR A 134 16.81 9.15 16.43
C THR A 134 16.07 10.38 16.95
N PRO A 135 16.34 10.83 18.19
CA PRO A 135 15.69 12.02 18.76
C PRO A 135 15.85 13.27 17.89
N ASP A 136 17.03 13.46 17.30
CA ASP A 136 17.40 14.68 16.55
C ASP A 136 16.59 14.88 15.26
N ILE A 137 16.07 13.80 14.68
CA ILE A 137 15.30 13.82 13.41
C ILE A 137 13.83 13.44 13.60
N LYS A 138 13.43 13.16 14.84
CA LYS A 138 12.07 12.71 15.19
C LYS A 138 11.01 13.76 14.86
N GLU A 139 11.22 14.99 15.32
CA GLU A 139 10.27 16.08 15.12
C GLU A 139 10.04 16.33 13.62
N ASP A 140 11.13 16.43 12.87
CA ASP A 140 11.09 16.61 11.42
C ASP A 140 10.34 15.48 10.69
N SER A 141 10.61 14.22 11.08
CA SER A 141 10.01 13.04 10.44
C SER A 141 8.51 12.91 10.70
N LEU A 142 8.04 13.40 11.86
CA LEU A 142 6.64 13.31 12.27
C LEU A 142 5.82 14.58 11.97
N SER A 143 6.48 15.70 11.67
CA SER A 143 5.87 17.01 11.44
C SER A 143 4.73 17.00 10.39
N MET A 144 4.81 16.14 9.39
CA MET A 144 3.80 16.05 8.33
C MET A 144 2.61 15.15 8.68
N ASN A 145 2.71 14.29 9.70
CA ASN A 145 1.64 13.34 10.04
C ASN A 145 0.29 14.03 10.37
N PRO A 146 0.24 15.13 11.16
CA PRO A 146 -1.02 15.84 11.41
C PRO A 146 -1.69 16.32 10.13
N MET A 147 -0.91 16.83 9.17
CA MET A 147 -1.41 17.26 7.86
C MET A 147 -1.99 16.08 7.07
N PHE A 148 -1.30 14.93 7.04
CA PHE A 148 -1.82 13.74 6.36
C PHE A 148 -3.07 13.18 7.02
N ILE A 149 -3.17 13.20 8.36
CA ILE A 149 -4.38 12.82 9.09
C ILE A 149 -5.54 13.74 8.71
N PHE A 150 -5.31 15.06 8.69
CA PHE A 150 -6.32 16.03 8.31
C PHE A 150 -6.85 15.81 6.88
N ILE A 151 -5.94 15.66 5.91
CA ILE A 151 -6.29 15.37 4.51
C ILE A 151 -7.03 14.02 4.42
N GLY A 152 -6.55 12.99 5.13
CA GLY A 152 -7.16 11.66 5.18
C GLY A 152 -8.60 11.69 5.70
N MET A 153 -8.87 12.49 6.73
CA MET A 153 -10.22 12.71 7.25
C MET A 153 -11.13 13.38 6.21
N ILE A 154 -10.66 14.43 5.51
CA ILE A 154 -11.43 15.08 4.44
C ILE A 154 -11.77 14.09 3.33
N ILE A 155 -10.79 13.33 2.86
CA ILE A 155 -10.98 12.31 1.80
C ILE A 155 -12.00 11.26 2.26
N THR A 156 -11.91 10.82 3.53
CA THR A 156 -12.86 9.87 4.12
C THR A 156 -14.29 10.42 4.10
N ILE A 157 -14.49 11.68 4.49
CA ILE A 157 -15.81 12.32 4.47
C ILE A 157 -16.36 12.42 3.04
N ILE A 158 -15.53 12.82 2.06
CA ILE A 158 -15.94 12.91 0.65
C ILE A 158 -16.39 11.54 0.13
N TRP A 159 -15.60 10.49 0.35
CA TRP A 159 -15.97 9.15 -0.08
C TRP A 159 -17.23 8.63 0.63
N PHE A 160 -17.43 8.98 1.89
CA PHE A 160 -18.62 8.63 2.64
C PHE A 160 -19.88 9.27 2.06
N ILE A 161 -19.82 10.56 1.71
CA ILE A 161 -20.92 11.25 1.02
C ILE A 161 -21.24 10.58 -0.31
N ILE A 162 -20.22 10.23 -1.09
CA ILE A 162 -20.39 9.53 -2.38
C ILE A 162 -21.04 8.16 -2.20
N ASP A 163 -20.58 7.38 -1.21
CA ASP A 163 -21.15 6.07 -0.89
C ASP A 163 -22.63 6.20 -0.47
N CYS A 164 -22.96 7.18 0.38
CA CYS A 164 -24.34 7.48 0.78
C CYS A 164 -25.24 7.89 -0.40
N TYR A 165 -24.73 8.76 -1.29
CA TYR A 165 -25.43 9.15 -2.52
C TYR A 165 -25.72 7.93 -3.40
N ARG A 166 -24.73 7.06 -3.60
CA ARG A 166 -24.87 5.83 -4.40
C ARG A 166 -25.90 4.87 -3.78
N LYS A 167 -25.93 4.73 -2.46
CA LYS A 167 -26.94 3.91 -1.78
C LYS A 167 -28.34 4.46 -1.99
N LYS A 168 -28.52 5.78 -1.93
CA LYS A 168 -29.84 6.40 -2.17
C LYS A 168 -30.29 6.22 -3.62
N LYS A 169 -29.41 6.48 -4.59
CA LYS A 169 -29.76 6.48 -6.03
C LYS A 169 -29.80 5.09 -6.66
N TYR A 170 -28.82 4.25 -6.35
CA TYR A 170 -28.59 2.96 -7.01
C TYR A 170 -28.82 1.76 -6.08
N ARG A 171 -29.18 1.97 -4.80
CA ARG A 171 -29.31 0.92 -3.76
C ARG A 171 -28.03 0.12 -3.46
N ILE A 172 -26.91 0.45 -4.11
CA ILE A 172 -25.60 -0.17 -3.95
C ILE A 172 -24.77 0.66 -2.97
N PHE A 173 -24.12 -0.01 -2.01
CA PHE A 173 -23.16 0.60 -1.11
C PHE A 173 -21.82 -0.13 -1.22
N LEU A 174 -20.83 0.56 -1.79
CA LEU A 174 -19.53 0.01 -2.12
C LEU A 174 -18.54 0.10 -0.97
N PHE A 175 -18.82 0.91 0.06
CA PHE A 175 -17.89 1.18 1.17
C PHE A 175 -16.51 1.61 0.65
N LYS A 176 -16.43 2.43 -0.41
CA LYS A 176 -15.15 2.97 -0.89
C LYS A 176 -14.43 3.79 0.18
N THR A 177 -15.20 4.32 1.13
CA THR A 177 -14.74 5.02 2.35
C THR A 177 -13.74 4.20 3.17
N ILE A 178 -13.77 2.87 3.12
CA ILE A 178 -12.90 2.04 3.96
C ILE A 178 -11.40 2.25 3.67
N VAL A 179 -11.04 2.51 2.41
CA VAL A 179 -9.64 2.70 2.02
C VAL A 179 -9.03 3.92 2.70
N PRO A 180 -9.54 5.16 2.52
CA PRO A 180 -8.98 6.31 3.21
C PRO A 180 -9.14 6.25 4.73
N LEU A 181 -10.21 5.62 5.24
CA LEU A 181 -10.42 5.44 6.68
C LEU A 181 -9.28 4.61 7.31
N VAL A 182 -9.00 3.43 6.77
CA VAL A 182 -7.98 2.52 7.31
C VAL A 182 -6.58 3.11 7.17
N VAL A 183 -6.28 3.79 6.06
CA VAL A 183 -4.99 4.49 5.88
C VAL A 183 -4.82 5.60 6.90
N THR A 184 -5.86 6.40 7.14
CA THR A 184 -5.84 7.46 8.16
C THR A 184 -5.61 6.88 9.55
N LEU A 185 -6.31 5.79 9.87
CA LEU A 185 -6.15 5.07 11.14
C LEU A 185 -4.73 4.49 11.29
N TRP A 186 -4.15 3.98 10.22
CA TRP A 186 -2.75 3.52 10.22
C TRP A 186 -1.77 4.66 10.51
N ILE A 187 -1.95 5.83 9.89
CA ILE A 187 -1.12 7.01 10.16
C ILE A 187 -1.22 7.43 11.64
N ILE A 188 -2.43 7.40 12.22
CA ILE A 188 -2.64 7.69 13.65
C ILE A 188 -1.87 6.69 14.52
N ILE A 189 -2.03 5.38 14.27
CA ILE A 189 -1.34 4.32 15.02
C ILE A 189 0.18 4.51 14.94
N VAL A 190 0.71 4.68 13.74
CA VAL A 190 2.14 4.89 13.51
C VAL A 190 2.62 6.15 14.25
N THR A 191 1.87 7.24 14.20
CA THR A 191 2.22 8.48 14.90
C THR A 191 2.30 8.27 16.41
N LEU A 192 1.31 7.60 17.00
CA LEU A 192 1.27 7.32 18.44
C LEU A 192 2.43 6.42 18.90
N ILE A 193 2.88 5.49 18.07
CA ILE A 193 3.99 4.59 18.42
C ILE A 193 5.36 5.27 18.27
N LEU A 194 5.49 6.25 17.38
CA LEU A 194 6.75 6.97 17.15
C LEU A 194 6.92 8.22 18.03
N GLN A 195 5.82 8.76 18.57
CA GLN A 195 5.80 9.78 19.63
C GLN A 195 6.44 9.28 20.93
#